data_AF-S3CYP2-F1
#
_entry.id   AF-S3CYP2-F1
#
_cell.length_a   1.000
_cell.length_b   1.000
_cell.length_c   1.000
_cell.angle_alpha   90.00
_cell.angle_beta   90.00
_cell.angle_gamma   90.00
#
_symmetry.space_group_name_H-M   'P 1'
#
loop_
_entity.id
_entity.type
_entity.pdbx_description
1 polymer ?
#
loop_
_entity_poly.entity_id
_entity_poly.type
_entity_poly.pdbx_seq_one_letter_code
_entity_poly.pdbx_strand_id
1 'polypeptide(L)'
;MSAKSSTAWHTFLTRSLVSRLDNDTFTSYIPILLSQHPLPPSRIAEIFLEPNDSRILAPDPRVPRYIQILLTLGTVNAPAILRALLRYSTAGASAQDGQLEDGKAKEGRWGNSYATEEMLFYRIAKFVSSGFAPKGNVEAGELLLVLVKWMETSLSAYHAAQGMLELGGMMEELTAQIMALGTLAIAVLENDGVMNVIAKGRGARGKDLSKVLGSFVPMLLQSSPQSAARLELFRTQTLLVLEPVRKKDESAAKEIDEILDDHLAMGGMEGIVVVELPVVNSRAGLYIYLNSLLVGRPLIDDAAIFAYLHNRYQGDSQSTIEDLILAAFDILADATSRNERGQTITIIRSFLINKIPLLLTTLSSTLFPPLTAEYCITEALNRVDTNAFPTLSNMFDESSNNNMFSDSVRQDFCFACCLHGLIEESSIETLLGDIPMQSLPAGGRYVKQDLVQQCLSDPGRAEALISELGNMDGNVGAVSQAITEVSLDSVVVLFSSLLLCHRKVM
;
A
#
# COMPACT_ATOMS: atom_id res chain seq x y z
N MET A 1 41.36 31.40 2.70
CA MET A 1 39.98 31.90 2.88
C MET A 1 39.01 30.79 3.29
N SER A 2 39.06 29.59 2.69
CA SER A 2 38.16 28.46 3.00
C SER A 2 38.09 28.05 4.49
N ALA A 3 39.23 27.94 5.19
CA ALA A 3 39.25 27.52 6.60
C ALA A 3 38.52 28.48 7.56
N LYS A 4 38.74 29.80 7.39
CA LYS A 4 38.07 30.84 8.22
C LYS A 4 36.56 30.82 8.02
N SER A 5 36.10 30.67 6.77
CA SER A 5 34.68 30.53 6.47
C SER A 5 34.11 29.25 7.09
N SER A 6 34.78 28.10 6.96
CA SER A 6 34.35 26.85 7.60
C SER A 6 34.20 27.01 9.12
N THR A 7 35.18 27.62 9.79
CA THR A 7 35.11 27.89 11.24
C THR A 7 33.94 28.79 11.61
N ALA A 8 33.64 29.81 10.80
CA ALA A 8 32.48 30.69 11.03
C ALA A 8 31.16 29.92 10.92
N TRP A 9 31.00 29.05 9.92
CA TRP A 9 29.82 28.20 9.76
C TRP A 9 29.67 27.17 10.89
N HIS A 10 30.75 26.51 11.32
CA HIS A 10 30.71 25.64 12.52
C HIS A 10 30.32 26.42 13.78
N THR A 11 30.90 27.61 13.97
CA THR A 11 30.58 28.46 15.14
C THR A 11 29.12 28.88 15.13
N PHE A 12 28.60 29.26 13.97
CA PHE A 12 27.20 29.61 13.79
C PHE A 12 26.27 28.44 14.10
N LEU A 13 26.56 27.24 13.57
CA LEU A 13 25.78 26.04 13.85
C LEU A 13 25.80 25.69 15.35
N THR A 14 26.99 25.61 15.95
CA THR A 14 27.15 25.29 17.37
C THR A 14 26.38 26.28 18.24
N ARG A 15 26.50 27.59 17.98
CA ARG A 15 25.74 28.61 18.73
C ARG A 15 24.24 28.48 18.50
N SER A 16 23.79 28.21 17.28
CA SER A 16 22.38 28.04 16.95
C SER A 16 21.75 26.82 17.64
N LEU A 17 22.52 25.75 17.81
CA LEU A 17 22.09 24.55 18.52
C LEU A 17 22.08 24.74 20.04
N VAL A 18 23.13 25.37 20.60
CA VAL A 18 23.24 25.63 22.06
C VAL A 18 22.19 26.63 22.52
N SER A 19 22.03 27.74 21.81
CA SER A 19 21.03 28.77 22.14
C SER A 19 19.61 28.36 21.79
N ARG A 20 19.43 27.21 21.12
CA ARG A 20 18.13 26.77 20.60
C ARG A 20 17.48 27.90 19.79
N LEU A 21 18.23 28.48 18.86
CA LEU A 21 17.79 29.58 17.99
C LEU A 21 16.48 29.21 17.27
N ASP A 22 15.56 30.16 17.18
CA ASP A 22 14.31 29.97 16.46
C ASP A 22 14.53 29.97 14.94
N ASN A 23 13.57 29.39 14.21
CA ASN A 23 13.70 29.17 12.78
C ASN A 23 13.71 30.50 11.98
N ASP A 24 12.99 31.52 12.44
CA ASP A 24 12.82 32.77 11.71
C ASP A 24 14.10 33.63 11.84
N THR A 25 14.63 33.73 13.06
CA THR A 25 15.91 34.36 13.33
C THR A 25 17.03 33.61 12.62
N PHE A 26 17.06 32.28 12.66
CA PHE A 26 18.02 31.47 11.90
C PHE A 26 17.96 31.80 10.40
N THR A 27 16.75 31.83 9.81
CA THR A 27 16.52 32.17 8.40
C THR A 27 17.07 33.56 8.05
N SER A 28 16.87 34.55 8.93
CA SER A 28 17.34 35.93 8.71
C SER A 28 18.88 36.06 8.71
N TYR A 29 19.59 35.19 9.43
CA TYR A 29 21.06 35.23 9.53
C TYR A 29 21.78 34.55 8.37
N ILE A 30 21.13 33.61 7.67
CA ILE A 30 21.77 32.86 6.57
C ILE A 30 22.29 33.76 5.45
N PRO A 31 21.53 34.74 4.91
CA PRO A 31 22.03 35.62 3.86
C PRO A 31 23.25 36.46 4.30
N ILE A 32 23.24 36.91 5.56
CA ILE A 32 24.34 37.68 6.16
C ILE A 32 25.59 36.81 6.24
N LEU A 33 25.45 35.60 6.79
CA LEU A 33 26.55 34.66 6.94
C LEU A 33 27.14 34.26 5.58
N LEU A 34 26.29 34.00 4.58
CA LEU A 34 26.73 33.63 3.24
C LEU A 34 27.48 34.77 2.55
N SER A 35 27.06 36.02 2.75
CA SER A 35 27.73 37.21 2.17
C SER A 35 29.13 37.45 2.75
N GLN A 36 29.32 37.17 4.03
CA GLN A 36 30.60 37.38 4.73
C GLN A 36 31.54 36.18 4.60
N HIS A 37 30.97 34.97 4.58
CA HIS A 37 31.70 33.71 4.59
C HIS A 37 31.14 32.75 3.54
N PRO A 38 31.36 33.00 2.24
CA PRO A 38 30.84 32.13 1.19
C PRO A 38 31.47 30.74 1.26
N LEU A 39 30.63 29.71 1.14
CA LEU A 39 31.03 28.31 1.05
C LEU A 39 30.20 27.59 -0.01
N PRO A 40 30.75 26.53 -0.65
CA PRO A 40 29.98 25.75 -1.60
C PRO A 40 28.85 24.98 -0.89
N PRO A 41 27.71 24.72 -1.57
CA PRO A 41 26.57 23.97 -1.06
C PRO A 41 26.93 22.63 -0.39
N SER A 42 27.88 21.90 -0.99
CA SER A 42 28.39 20.63 -0.47
C SER A 42 29.04 20.79 0.90
N ARG A 43 29.88 21.79 1.08
CA ARG A 43 30.58 22.01 2.36
C ARG A 43 29.62 22.50 3.44
N ILE A 44 28.63 23.32 3.10
CA ILE A 44 27.60 23.74 4.04
C ILE A 44 26.79 22.52 4.51
N ALA A 45 26.35 21.66 3.58
CA ALA A 45 25.62 20.44 3.92
C ALA A 45 26.44 19.50 4.82
N GLU A 46 27.73 19.31 4.52
CA GLU A 46 28.65 18.53 5.34
C GLU A 46 28.74 19.07 6.77
N ILE A 47 28.96 20.38 6.96
CA ILE A 47 29.09 21.00 8.29
C ILE A 47 27.86 20.76 9.16
N PHE A 48 26.66 20.76 8.57
CA PHE A 48 25.41 20.55 9.29
C PHE A 48 25.13 19.08 9.65
N LEU A 49 25.73 18.14 8.92
CA LEU A 49 25.48 16.70 9.03
C LEU A 49 26.67 15.90 9.60
N GLU A 50 27.79 16.58 9.85
CA GLU A 50 29.00 15.99 10.41
C GLU A 50 28.81 15.61 11.88
N PRO A 51 29.20 14.38 12.29
CA PRO A 51 29.28 13.99 13.68
C PRO A 51 30.16 14.91 14.51
N ASN A 52 29.67 15.30 15.69
CA ASN A 52 30.43 16.09 16.66
C ASN A 52 30.80 15.18 17.84
N ASP A 53 31.99 15.33 18.41
CA ASP A 53 32.50 14.58 19.56
C ASP A 53 31.53 14.51 20.74
N SER A 54 30.68 15.54 20.90
CA SER A 54 29.66 15.60 21.95
C SER A 54 28.33 14.89 21.63
N ARG A 55 28.10 14.50 20.37
CA ARG A 55 26.79 14.04 19.86
C ARG A 55 26.87 12.82 18.95
N ILE A 56 27.92 12.02 19.03
CA ILE A 56 28.22 10.91 18.10
C ILE A 56 27.06 9.90 17.93
N LEU A 57 26.20 9.75 18.94
CA LEU A 57 25.09 8.78 18.90
C LEU A 57 24.04 9.12 17.83
N ALA A 58 23.56 10.36 17.73
CA ALA A 58 22.52 10.74 16.78
C ALA A 58 22.54 12.26 16.47
N PRO A 59 22.07 12.68 15.28
CA PRO A 59 21.93 14.09 14.95
C PRO A 59 20.95 14.84 15.87
N ASP A 60 21.18 16.14 16.09
CA ASP A 60 20.22 16.97 16.86
C ASP A 60 18.90 17.13 16.08
N PRO A 61 17.73 16.98 16.72
CA PRO A 61 16.43 17.02 16.04
C PRO A 61 16.11 18.36 15.35
N ARG A 62 16.86 19.44 15.62
CA ARG A 62 16.72 20.72 14.90
C ARG A 62 17.48 20.77 13.59
N VAL A 63 18.52 19.95 13.42
CA VAL A 63 19.35 19.92 12.20
C VAL A 63 18.49 19.67 10.94
N PRO A 64 17.54 18.71 10.92
CA PRO A 64 16.65 18.54 9.76
C PRO A 64 15.82 19.77 9.42
N ARG A 65 15.48 20.61 10.41
CA ARG A 65 14.75 21.86 10.19
C ARG A 65 15.64 22.95 9.63
N TYR A 66 16.86 23.09 10.13
CA TYR A 66 17.83 24.05 9.58
C TYR A 66 18.23 23.69 8.15
N ILE A 67 18.46 22.40 7.87
CA ILE A 67 18.74 21.93 6.50
C ILE A 67 17.58 22.24 5.56
N GLN A 68 16.32 22.07 6.01
CA GLN A 68 15.15 22.44 5.20
C GLN A 68 15.14 23.94 4.88
N ILE A 69 15.49 24.80 5.83
CA ILE A 69 15.58 26.25 5.62
C ILE A 69 16.69 26.54 4.59
N LEU A 70 17.87 25.94 4.75
CA LEU A 70 18.98 26.11 3.82
C LEU A 70 18.63 25.67 2.39
N LEU A 71 17.89 24.56 2.25
CA LEU A 71 17.39 24.04 0.97
C LEU A 71 16.38 25.00 0.33
N THR A 72 15.45 25.53 1.13
CA THR A 72 14.42 26.48 0.67
C THR A 72 15.05 27.81 0.22
N LEU A 73 16.08 28.28 0.92
CA LEU A 73 16.86 29.46 0.53
C LEU A 73 17.79 29.21 -0.66
N GLY A 74 17.91 27.97 -1.13
CA GLY A 74 18.81 27.59 -2.22
C GLY A 74 20.31 27.66 -1.88
N THR A 75 20.64 27.77 -0.59
CA THR A 75 22.04 27.77 -0.10
C THR A 75 22.68 26.39 -0.13
N VAL A 76 21.86 25.34 0.00
CA VAL A 76 22.22 23.95 -0.26
C VAL A 76 21.26 23.37 -1.30
N ASN A 77 21.68 22.30 -1.97
CA ASN A 77 20.84 21.57 -2.93
C ASN A 77 20.61 20.12 -2.47
N ALA A 78 19.59 19.47 -3.04
CA ALA A 78 19.21 18.11 -2.65
C ALA A 78 20.38 17.10 -2.80
N PRO A 79 21.16 17.11 -3.91
CA PRO A 79 22.30 16.21 -4.04
C PRO A 79 23.38 16.42 -2.97
N ALA A 80 23.67 17.67 -2.57
CA ALA A 80 24.66 17.96 -1.52
C ALA A 80 24.22 17.40 -0.16
N ILE A 81 22.94 17.55 0.20
CA ILE A 81 22.40 17.01 1.45
C ILE A 81 22.49 15.49 1.45
N LEU A 82 22.04 14.84 0.37
CA LEU A 82 22.05 13.37 0.28
C LEU A 82 23.48 12.80 0.31
N ARG A 83 24.47 13.47 -0.30
CA ARG A 83 25.88 13.04 -0.22
C ARG A 83 26.46 13.18 1.17
N ALA A 84 26.18 14.31 1.82
CA ALA A 84 26.64 14.55 3.19
C ALA A 84 26.01 13.55 4.17
N LEU A 85 24.72 13.26 4.03
CA LEU A 85 24.05 12.22 4.81
C LEU A 85 24.70 10.85 4.57
N LEU A 86 24.91 10.47 3.30
CA LEU A 86 25.46 9.15 2.94
C LEU A 86 26.86 8.93 3.54
N ARG A 87 27.67 9.99 3.56
CA ARG A 87 29.02 9.97 4.12
C ARG A 87 29.04 9.61 5.61
N TYR A 88 28.06 10.11 6.38
CA TYR A 88 28.03 9.98 7.84
C TYR A 88 27.00 8.97 8.34
N SER A 89 26.24 8.35 7.42
CA SER A 89 25.16 7.40 7.70
C SER A 89 25.61 6.16 8.47
N THR A 90 24.74 5.69 9.37
CA THR A 90 24.82 4.38 10.03
C THR A 90 24.73 3.22 9.03
N ALA A 91 23.89 3.32 7.98
CA ALA A 91 23.77 2.30 6.93
C ALA A 91 25.10 2.07 6.20
N GLY A 92 25.88 3.13 5.99
CA GLY A 92 27.20 3.06 5.36
C GLY A 92 28.28 2.38 6.22
N ALA A 93 28.07 2.26 7.54
CA ALA A 93 28.97 1.51 8.43
C ALA A 93 28.74 0.00 8.33
N SER A 94 27.48 -0.42 8.17
CA SER A 94 27.07 -1.83 8.00
C SER A 94 27.40 -2.41 6.62
N ALA A 95 27.52 -1.56 5.59
CA ALA A 95 27.79 -1.99 4.22
C ALA A 95 29.27 -2.32 3.92
N GLN A 96 30.23 -1.81 4.71
CA GLN A 96 31.68 -1.97 4.44
C GLN A 96 32.34 -3.13 5.19
N ASP A 97 31.81 -3.54 6.34
CA ASP A 97 32.34 -4.67 7.11
C ASP A 97 31.14 -5.45 7.66
N GLY A 98 30.98 -6.71 7.26
CA GLY A 98 29.91 -7.61 7.68
C GLY A 98 29.90 -7.99 9.16
N GLN A 99 30.44 -7.15 10.05
CA GLN A 99 30.46 -7.31 11.51
C GLN A 99 30.19 -5.95 12.17
N LEU A 100 29.04 -5.84 12.83
CA LEU A 100 28.77 -4.79 13.81
C LEU A 100 29.50 -5.19 15.10
N GLU A 101 30.78 -4.80 15.24
CA GLU A 101 31.40 -4.83 16.57
C GLU A 101 30.77 -3.75 17.45
N ASP A 102 29.94 -4.23 18.39
CA ASP A 102 29.63 -3.68 19.71
C ASP A 102 29.76 -2.15 19.85
N GLY A 103 28.71 -1.42 19.46
CA GLY A 103 28.34 -0.11 20.01
C GLY A 103 29.33 1.07 19.88
N LYS A 104 30.49 0.89 19.25
CA LYS A 104 31.44 1.98 19.01
C LYS A 104 31.22 2.52 17.62
N ALA A 105 30.69 3.75 17.55
CA ALA A 105 30.68 4.52 16.31
C ALA A 105 32.10 4.53 15.72
N LYS A 106 32.26 3.92 14.53
CA LYS A 106 33.52 4.01 13.76
C LYS A 106 33.86 5.48 13.57
N GLU A 107 35.15 5.82 13.67
CA GLU A 107 35.64 7.20 13.66
C GLU A 107 34.99 8.03 12.55
N GLY A 108 34.18 9.01 12.95
CA GLY A 108 33.55 9.98 12.05
C GLY A 108 32.19 9.60 11.45
N ARG A 109 31.44 8.60 11.96
CA ARG A 109 30.03 8.32 11.56
C ARG A 109 29.06 8.39 12.74
N TRP A 110 27.76 8.52 12.46
CA TRP A 110 26.71 8.49 13.50
C TRP A 110 26.45 7.06 14.00
N GLY A 111 26.21 6.91 15.30
CA GLY A 111 25.80 5.64 15.90
C GLY A 111 24.42 5.17 15.43
N ASN A 112 23.46 6.08 15.32
CA ASN A 112 22.13 5.88 14.76
C ASN A 112 21.64 7.17 14.06
N SER A 113 21.57 7.15 12.73
CA SER A 113 21.07 8.26 11.91
C SER A 113 19.74 7.99 11.20
N TYR A 114 19.13 6.80 11.35
CA TYR A 114 18.00 6.36 10.53
C TYR A 114 16.80 7.30 10.58
N ALA A 115 16.37 7.74 11.77
CA ALA A 115 15.25 8.66 11.92
C ALA A 115 15.50 10.05 11.28
N THR A 116 16.76 10.52 11.30
CA THR A 116 17.13 11.79 10.65
C THR A 116 17.14 11.65 9.13
N GLU A 117 17.63 10.52 8.62
CA GLU A 117 17.62 10.19 7.20
C GLU A 117 16.19 10.07 6.68
N GLU A 118 15.33 9.32 7.37
CA GLU A 118 13.90 9.20 7.07
C GLU A 118 13.23 10.58 6.91
N MET A 119 13.39 11.44 7.92
CA MET A 119 12.81 12.78 7.92
C MET A 119 13.33 13.65 6.77
N LEU A 120 14.63 13.55 6.44
CA LEU A 120 15.22 14.30 5.35
C LEU A 120 14.83 13.73 3.97
N PHE A 121 14.68 12.42 3.82
CA PHE A 121 14.18 11.80 2.59
C PHE A 121 12.77 12.27 2.27
N TYR A 122 11.83 12.22 3.22
CA TYR A 122 10.47 12.75 2.99
C TYR A 122 10.45 14.24 2.64
N ARG A 123 11.30 15.03 3.30
CA ARG A 123 11.42 16.47 3.05
C ARG A 123 11.96 16.79 1.67
N ILE A 124 13.00 16.07 1.25
CA ILE A 124 13.57 16.23 -0.09
C ILE A 124 12.58 15.72 -1.14
N ALA A 125 11.92 14.59 -0.89
CA ALA A 125 10.87 14.06 -1.77
C ALA A 125 9.79 15.10 -2.02
N LYS A 126 9.24 15.70 -0.95
CA LYS A 126 8.27 16.79 -1.05
C LYS A 126 8.81 17.98 -1.84
N PHE A 127 10.06 18.36 -1.63
CA PHE A 127 10.69 19.49 -2.33
C PHE A 127 10.84 19.22 -3.85
N VAL A 128 11.18 17.98 -4.22
CA VAL A 128 11.29 17.52 -5.61
C VAL A 128 9.91 17.41 -6.27
N SER A 129 8.93 16.76 -5.62
CA SER A 129 7.57 16.64 -6.14
C SER A 129 6.86 17.98 -6.31
N SER A 130 7.23 19.00 -5.54
CA SER A 130 6.72 20.36 -5.69
C SER A 130 7.38 21.15 -6.84
N GLY A 131 8.34 20.54 -7.55
CA GLY A 131 9.04 21.15 -8.69
C GLY A 131 10.14 22.15 -8.32
N PHE A 132 10.53 22.28 -7.04
CA PHE A 132 11.58 23.22 -6.63
C PHE A 132 13.01 22.74 -6.91
N ALA A 133 13.18 21.43 -7.07
CA ALA A 133 14.43 20.78 -7.47
C ALA A 133 14.12 19.56 -8.35
N PRO A 134 15.05 19.13 -9.23
CA PRO A 134 16.33 19.76 -9.56
C PRO A 134 16.17 21.01 -10.45
N LYS A 135 17.04 22.02 -10.30
CA LYS A 135 16.98 23.28 -11.07
C LYS A 135 17.61 23.19 -12.47
N GLY A 136 18.20 22.06 -12.83
CA GLY A 136 18.77 21.82 -14.15
C GLY A 136 19.33 20.41 -14.34
N ASN A 137 19.75 20.09 -15.56
CA ASN A 137 20.19 18.75 -15.95
C ASN A 137 21.42 18.24 -15.18
N VAL A 138 22.32 19.14 -14.78
CA VAL A 138 23.51 18.76 -13.98
C VAL A 138 23.07 18.32 -12.59
N GLU A 139 22.25 19.12 -11.91
CA GLU A 139 21.71 18.78 -10.60
C GLU A 139 20.83 17.53 -10.65
N ALA A 140 20.03 17.36 -11.71
CA ALA A 140 19.20 16.18 -11.92
C ALA A 140 20.04 14.90 -12.08
N GLY A 141 21.12 14.94 -12.86
CA GLY A 141 22.04 13.81 -12.99
C GLY A 141 22.78 13.50 -11.69
N GLU A 142 23.18 14.54 -10.95
CA GLU A 142 23.79 14.41 -9.64
C GLU A 142 22.85 13.80 -8.59
N LEU A 143 21.58 14.19 -8.62
CA LEU A 143 20.51 13.68 -7.76
C LEU A 143 20.25 12.20 -8.04
N LEU A 144 20.18 11.82 -9.31
CA LEU A 144 20.02 10.43 -9.70
C LEU A 144 21.20 9.56 -9.23
N LEU A 145 22.44 10.02 -9.44
CA LEU A 145 23.63 9.27 -9.03
C LEU A 145 23.71 9.06 -7.53
N VAL A 146 23.35 10.06 -6.72
CA VAL A 146 23.37 9.90 -5.26
C VAL A 146 22.20 9.03 -4.78
N LEU A 147 21.04 9.08 -5.44
CA LEU A 147 19.91 8.20 -5.14
C LEU A 147 20.27 6.73 -5.37
N VAL A 148 20.93 6.41 -6.50
CA VAL A 148 21.39 5.04 -6.79
C VAL A 148 22.31 4.54 -5.69
N LYS A 149 23.30 5.35 -5.26
CA LYS A 149 24.20 4.98 -4.16
C LYS A 149 23.48 4.77 -2.83
N TRP A 150 22.42 5.53 -2.57
CA TRP A 150 21.60 5.34 -1.38
C TRP A 150 20.86 4.00 -1.41
N MET A 151 20.25 3.66 -2.54
CA MET A 151 19.58 2.36 -2.70
C MET A 151 20.55 1.19 -2.52
N GLU A 152 21.76 1.27 -3.10
CA GLU A 152 22.82 0.27 -2.90
C GLU A 152 23.24 0.15 -1.43
N THR A 153 23.46 1.29 -0.76
CA THR A 153 23.91 1.31 0.64
C THR A 153 22.85 0.78 1.60
N SER A 154 21.59 1.17 1.41
CA SER A 154 20.46 0.66 2.21
C SER A 154 20.24 -0.83 1.97
N LEU A 155 20.41 -1.32 0.74
CA LEU A 155 20.32 -2.76 0.44
C LEU A 155 21.40 -3.56 1.18
N SER A 156 22.65 -3.10 1.15
CA SER A 156 23.74 -3.74 1.90
C SER A 156 23.48 -3.73 3.41
N ALA A 157 23.01 -2.61 3.96
CA ALA A 157 22.67 -2.50 5.38
C ALA A 157 21.51 -3.43 5.79
N TYR A 158 20.49 -3.56 4.93
CA TYR A 158 19.35 -4.44 5.15
C TYR A 158 19.74 -5.92 5.18
N HIS A 159 20.54 -6.38 4.23
CA HIS A 159 21.04 -7.76 4.23
C HIS A 159 21.94 -8.04 5.44
N ALA A 160 22.79 -7.10 5.84
CA ALA A 160 23.61 -7.23 7.04
C ALA A 160 22.75 -7.32 8.32
N ALA A 161 21.67 -6.53 8.41
CA ALA A 161 20.77 -6.54 9.55
C ALA A 161 19.91 -7.82 9.63
N GLN A 162 19.44 -8.37 8.49
CA GLN A 162 18.68 -9.63 8.48
C GLN A 162 19.47 -10.83 9.01
N GLY A 163 20.80 -10.83 8.85
CA GLY A 163 21.67 -11.88 9.39
C GLY A 163 21.85 -11.84 10.92
N MET A 164 21.39 -10.79 11.60
CA MET A 164 21.61 -10.56 13.03
C MET A 164 20.27 -10.56 13.78
N LEU A 165 19.90 -11.71 14.35
CA LEU A 165 18.61 -11.98 14.99
C LEU A 165 18.30 -11.15 16.26
N GLU A 166 19.24 -10.35 16.78
CA GLU A 166 19.15 -9.72 18.13
C GLU A 166 18.83 -8.20 18.14
N LEU A 167 18.60 -7.56 16.99
CA LEU A 167 18.46 -6.09 16.88
C LEU A 167 17.07 -5.63 16.39
N GLY A 168 16.00 -6.05 17.07
CA GLY A 168 14.61 -5.73 16.71
C GLY A 168 14.33 -4.22 16.51
N GLY A 169 14.90 -3.35 17.35
CA GLY A 169 14.70 -1.90 17.24
C GLY A 169 15.42 -1.24 16.06
N MET A 170 16.61 -1.72 15.69
CA MET A 170 17.37 -1.16 14.56
C MET A 170 16.74 -1.56 13.22
N MET A 171 16.16 -2.77 13.15
CA MET A 171 15.46 -3.25 11.96
C MET A 171 14.21 -2.43 11.66
N GLU A 172 13.46 -2.02 12.69
CA GLU A 172 12.28 -1.16 12.54
C GLU A 172 12.67 0.23 12.00
N GLU A 173 13.68 0.87 12.59
CA GLU A 173 14.18 2.18 12.14
C GLU A 173 14.77 2.13 10.71
N LEU A 174 15.51 1.06 10.39
CA LEU A 174 16.03 0.82 9.03
C LEU A 174 14.89 0.62 8.03
N THR A 175 13.84 -0.10 8.41
CA THR A 175 12.65 -0.30 7.58
C THR A 175 11.94 1.03 7.31
N ALA A 176 11.79 1.89 8.33
CA ALA A 176 11.23 3.24 8.16
C ALA A 176 12.08 4.10 7.20
N GLN A 177 13.41 4.05 7.34
CA GLN A 177 14.35 4.72 6.44
C GLN A 177 14.22 4.24 4.99
N ILE A 178 14.08 2.93 4.77
CA ILE A 178 13.87 2.32 3.44
C ILE A 178 12.55 2.79 2.80
N MET A 179 11.45 2.85 3.57
CA MET A 179 10.17 3.37 3.08
C MET A 179 10.28 4.83 2.61
N ALA A 180 10.95 5.67 3.41
CA ALA A 180 11.18 7.06 3.06
C ALA A 180 12.09 7.21 1.84
N LEU A 181 13.10 6.35 1.70
CA LEU A 181 13.95 6.29 0.52
C LEU A 181 13.18 5.87 -0.74
N GLY A 182 12.26 4.90 -0.63
CA GLY A 182 11.35 4.52 -1.71
C GLY A 182 10.48 5.69 -2.18
N THR A 183 9.95 6.46 -1.24
CA THR A 183 9.18 7.68 -1.53
C THR A 183 10.03 8.74 -2.24
N LEU A 184 11.27 8.95 -1.78
CA LEU A 184 12.22 9.85 -2.45
C LEU A 184 12.58 9.36 -3.86
N ALA A 185 12.78 8.05 -4.05
CA ALA A 185 13.10 7.46 -5.33
C ALA A 185 11.98 7.73 -6.36
N ILE A 186 10.72 7.54 -5.97
CA ILE A 186 9.56 7.87 -6.81
C ILE A 186 9.57 9.35 -7.19
N ALA A 187 9.67 10.24 -6.20
CA ALA A 187 9.67 11.69 -6.44
C ALA A 187 10.77 12.13 -7.42
N VAL A 188 11.96 11.53 -7.33
CA VAL A 188 13.09 11.83 -8.22
C VAL A 188 12.90 11.24 -9.61
N LEU A 189 12.44 9.98 -9.73
CA LEU A 189 12.31 9.28 -11.00
C LEU A 189 11.13 9.79 -11.85
N GLU A 190 10.08 10.30 -11.21
CA GLU A 190 8.95 10.91 -11.91
C GLU A 190 9.18 12.38 -12.29
N ASN A 191 10.31 12.96 -11.89
CA ASN A 191 10.64 14.34 -12.24
C ASN A 191 11.08 14.44 -13.72
N ASP A 192 10.43 15.31 -14.49
CA ASP A 192 10.73 15.53 -15.92
C ASP A 192 12.20 15.87 -16.20
N GLY A 193 12.85 16.62 -15.31
CA GLY A 193 14.26 16.98 -15.45
C GLY A 193 15.17 15.77 -15.34
N VAL A 194 14.87 14.86 -14.42
CA VAL A 194 15.61 13.59 -14.24
C VAL A 194 15.32 12.64 -15.40
N MET A 195 14.06 12.54 -15.82
CA MET A 195 13.66 11.74 -16.99
C MET A 195 14.38 12.17 -18.27
N ASN A 196 14.51 13.48 -18.48
CA ASN A 196 15.30 14.01 -19.59
C ASN A 196 16.78 13.63 -19.51
N VAL A 197 17.35 13.57 -18.31
CA VAL A 197 18.74 13.13 -18.10
C VAL A 197 18.90 11.63 -18.32
N ILE A 198 17.93 10.81 -17.93
CA ILE A 198 17.92 9.37 -18.20
C ILE A 198 17.84 9.12 -19.70
N ALA A 199 16.90 9.76 -20.40
CA ALA A 199 16.71 9.61 -21.84
C ALA A 199 17.93 10.08 -22.67
N LYS A 200 18.60 11.17 -22.25
CA LYS A 200 19.80 11.69 -22.94
C LYS A 200 21.10 11.00 -22.50
N GLY A 201 21.11 10.41 -21.31
CA GLY A 201 22.25 9.78 -20.69
C GLY A 201 22.53 8.41 -21.28
N ARG A 202 23.16 8.37 -22.46
CA ARG A 202 23.64 7.17 -23.19
C ARG A 202 23.73 5.91 -22.31
N GLY A 203 22.67 5.09 -22.27
CA GLY A 203 22.62 3.69 -21.77
C GLY A 203 23.09 3.37 -20.34
N ALA A 204 24.28 3.81 -19.92
CA ALA A 204 24.94 3.40 -18.68
C ALA A 204 24.16 3.80 -17.41
N ARG A 205 23.67 5.05 -17.33
CA ARG A 205 22.91 5.51 -16.15
C ARG A 205 21.55 4.82 -16.00
N GLY A 206 20.90 4.49 -17.13
CA GLY A 206 19.66 3.71 -17.12
C GLY A 206 19.89 2.25 -16.73
N LYS A 207 21.00 1.66 -17.17
CA LYS A 207 21.41 0.30 -16.79
C LYS A 207 21.74 0.17 -15.31
N ASP A 208 22.56 1.08 -14.78
CA ASP A 208 22.93 1.08 -13.35
C ASP A 208 21.67 1.24 -12.48
N LEU A 209 20.77 2.15 -12.88
CA LEU A 209 19.48 2.33 -12.23
C LEU A 209 18.59 1.08 -12.31
N SER A 210 18.48 0.46 -13.50
CA SER A 210 17.68 -0.75 -13.70
C SER A 210 18.19 -1.92 -12.87
N LYS A 211 19.52 -2.10 -12.82
CA LYS A 211 20.19 -3.11 -12.00
C LYS A 211 19.89 -2.91 -10.52
N VAL A 212 20.08 -1.68 -10.01
CA VAL A 212 19.84 -1.38 -8.59
C VAL A 212 18.37 -1.49 -8.23
N LEU A 213 17.45 -1.03 -9.09
CA LEU A 213 16.01 -1.22 -8.89
C LEU A 213 15.62 -2.70 -8.86
N GLY A 214 16.23 -3.55 -9.68
CA GLY A 214 15.96 -5.00 -9.69
C GLY A 214 16.22 -5.67 -8.34
N SER A 215 17.17 -5.18 -7.54
CA SER A 215 17.45 -5.68 -6.19
C SER A 215 16.75 -4.87 -5.09
N PHE A 216 16.54 -3.57 -5.30
CA PHE A 216 15.92 -2.68 -4.32
C PHE A 216 14.40 -2.85 -4.23
N VAL A 217 13.71 -3.08 -5.35
CA VAL A 217 12.24 -3.25 -5.40
C VAL A 217 11.76 -4.45 -4.56
N PRO A 218 12.36 -5.65 -4.65
CA PRO A 218 11.96 -6.78 -3.80
C PRO A 218 12.15 -6.50 -2.29
N MET A 219 13.21 -5.80 -1.91
CA MET A 219 13.43 -5.37 -0.52
C MET A 219 12.37 -4.34 -0.10
N LEU A 220 12.07 -3.37 -0.96
CA LEU A 220 11.04 -2.36 -0.70
C LEU A 220 9.64 -2.98 -0.62
N LEU A 221 9.37 -4.07 -1.34
CA LEU A 221 8.07 -4.76 -1.30
C LEU A 221 7.70 -5.23 0.12
N GLN A 222 8.68 -5.60 0.94
CA GLN A 222 8.45 -6.03 2.32
C GLN A 222 8.11 -4.88 3.27
N SER A 223 8.43 -3.63 2.90
CA SER A 223 8.29 -2.46 3.77
C SER A 223 7.25 -1.46 3.25
N SER A 224 7.23 -1.20 1.94
CA SER A 224 6.28 -0.33 1.25
C SER A 224 5.85 -0.94 -0.09
N PRO A 225 4.82 -1.81 -0.11
CA PRO A 225 4.35 -2.47 -1.33
C PRO A 225 3.92 -1.50 -2.43
N GLN A 226 3.29 -0.39 -2.04
CA GLN A 226 2.82 0.66 -2.95
C GLN A 226 4.00 1.35 -3.66
N SER A 227 5.06 1.66 -2.92
CA SER A 227 6.25 2.28 -3.49
C SER A 227 7.02 1.30 -4.39
N ALA A 228 7.07 0.03 -3.98
CA ALA A 228 7.67 -1.04 -4.77
C ALA A 228 6.95 -1.23 -6.11
N ALA A 229 5.61 -1.30 -6.12
CA ALA A 229 4.81 -1.43 -7.33
C ALA A 229 5.05 -0.26 -8.30
N ARG A 230 5.10 0.97 -7.79
CA ARG A 230 5.32 2.18 -8.60
C ARG A 230 6.72 2.22 -9.22
N LEU A 231 7.75 1.82 -8.45
CA LEU A 231 9.11 1.69 -8.96
C LEU A 231 9.27 0.52 -9.95
N GLU A 232 8.52 -0.57 -9.76
CA GLU A 232 8.53 -1.71 -10.67
C GLU A 232 7.88 -1.38 -12.01
N LEU A 233 6.77 -0.65 -12.00
CA LEU A 233 6.16 -0.08 -13.21
C LEU A 233 7.15 0.83 -13.93
N PHE A 234 7.85 1.70 -13.21
CA PHE A 234 8.90 2.55 -13.79
C PHE A 234 10.02 1.71 -14.43
N ARG A 235 10.50 0.66 -13.74
CA ARG A 235 11.56 -0.23 -14.24
C ARG A 235 11.14 -0.97 -15.51
N THR A 236 9.93 -1.51 -15.53
CA THR A 236 9.43 -2.38 -16.61
C THR A 236 8.82 -1.63 -17.77
N GLN A 237 8.17 -0.49 -17.55
CA GLN A 237 7.47 0.24 -18.62
C GLN A 237 8.27 1.44 -19.13
N THR A 238 9.04 2.10 -18.26
CA THR A 238 9.72 3.35 -18.62
C THR A 238 11.18 3.11 -18.99
N LEU A 239 11.94 2.38 -18.16
CA LEU A 239 13.36 2.15 -18.45
C LEU A 239 13.58 1.21 -19.64
N LEU A 240 12.76 0.16 -19.81
CA LEU A 240 12.86 -0.74 -20.96
C LEU A 240 12.60 -0.04 -22.30
N VAL A 241 11.73 0.98 -22.32
CA VAL A 241 11.47 1.79 -23.53
C VAL A 241 12.62 2.76 -23.84
N LEU A 242 13.35 3.20 -22.81
CA LEU A 242 14.49 4.10 -22.94
C LEU A 242 15.82 3.38 -23.23
N GLU A 243 15.88 2.05 -23.08
CA GLU A 243 17.03 1.29 -23.55
C GLU A 243 17.09 1.35 -25.08
N PRO A 244 18.19 1.83 -25.68
CA PRO A 244 18.31 1.81 -27.12
C PRO A 244 18.25 0.35 -27.56
N VAL A 245 17.34 0.03 -28.48
CA VAL A 245 17.28 -1.24 -29.21
C VAL A 245 18.67 -1.47 -29.81
N ARG A 246 19.54 -2.14 -29.05
CA ARG A 246 20.78 -2.68 -29.59
C ARG A 246 20.28 -3.68 -30.62
N LYS A 247 20.66 -3.45 -31.87
CA LYS A 247 20.58 -4.49 -32.90
C LYS A 247 21.12 -5.76 -32.26
N LYS A 248 20.22 -6.72 -32.07
CA LYS A 248 20.56 -8.13 -31.91
C LYS A 248 21.61 -8.42 -32.97
N ASP A 249 22.82 -8.69 -32.54
CA ASP A 249 23.51 -9.95 -32.78
C ASP A 249 24.91 -9.86 -32.16
N GLU A 250 25.37 -10.97 -31.59
CA GLU A 250 26.72 -11.25 -31.05
C GLU A 250 27.10 -10.84 -29.62
N SER A 251 26.56 -9.78 -28.99
CA SER A 251 26.98 -9.44 -27.60
C SER A 251 26.23 -10.21 -26.50
N ALA A 252 24.98 -10.62 -26.75
CA ALA A 252 24.17 -11.34 -25.77
C ALA A 252 24.70 -12.77 -25.50
N ALA A 253 25.34 -13.40 -26.49
CA ALA A 253 25.94 -14.72 -26.32
C ALA A 253 27.18 -14.67 -25.41
N LYS A 254 27.99 -13.60 -25.51
CA LYS A 254 29.17 -13.43 -24.64
C LYS A 254 28.82 -13.04 -23.21
N GLU A 255 27.77 -12.24 -23.02
CA GLU A 255 27.30 -11.85 -21.69
C GLU A 255 26.65 -13.05 -20.95
N ILE A 256 26.02 -13.97 -21.70
CA ILE A 256 25.51 -15.23 -21.15
C ILE A 256 26.66 -16.19 -20.78
N ASP A 257 27.70 -16.29 -21.62
CA ASP A 257 28.90 -17.11 -21.31
C ASP A 257 29.68 -16.57 -20.10
N GLU A 258 29.86 -15.24 -19.97
CA GLU A 258 30.56 -14.65 -18.81
C GLU A 258 29.77 -14.82 -17.50
N ILE A 259 28.42 -14.75 -17.54
CA ILE A 259 27.58 -14.97 -16.36
C ILE A 259 27.56 -16.46 -15.96
N LEU A 260 27.60 -17.37 -16.95
CA LEU A 260 27.69 -18.81 -16.73
C LEU A 260 29.04 -19.20 -16.12
N ASP A 261 30.15 -18.63 -16.63
CA ASP A 261 31.49 -18.90 -16.10
C ASP A 261 31.68 -18.34 -14.68
N ASP A 262 31.17 -17.13 -14.38
CA ASP A 262 31.21 -16.58 -13.01
C ASP A 262 30.31 -17.35 -12.03
N HIS A 263 29.16 -17.89 -12.48
CA HIS A 263 28.30 -18.76 -11.66
C HIS A 263 28.87 -20.16 -11.43
N LEU A 264 29.69 -20.68 -12.36
CA LEU A 264 30.36 -21.98 -12.23
C LEU A 264 31.64 -21.89 -11.39
N ALA A 265 32.34 -20.75 -11.42
CA ALA A 265 33.56 -20.53 -10.65
C ALA A 265 33.32 -20.33 -9.13
N MET A 266 32.11 -19.89 -8.74
CA MET A 266 31.74 -19.62 -7.35
C MET A 266 30.84 -20.70 -6.72
N GLY A 267 31.16 -21.97 -6.96
CA GLY A 267 30.77 -23.07 -6.08
C GLY A 267 29.26 -23.29 -5.85
N GLY A 268 28.66 -24.10 -6.72
CA GLY A 268 27.69 -25.12 -6.26
C GLY A 268 26.24 -24.68 -6.06
N MET A 269 25.47 -24.73 -7.16
CA MET A 269 24.29 -25.61 -7.27
C MET A 269 23.14 -25.46 -6.24
N GLU A 270 22.79 -24.24 -5.81
CA GLU A 270 21.52 -23.96 -5.10
C GLU A 270 20.54 -23.04 -5.86
N GLY A 271 20.89 -22.62 -7.09
CA GLY A 271 20.19 -21.55 -7.80
C GLY A 271 19.41 -21.97 -9.06
N ILE A 272 18.78 -23.14 -9.12
CA ILE A 272 17.69 -23.31 -10.11
C ILE A 272 16.49 -22.54 -9.57
N VAL A 273 16.50 -21.21 -9.75
CA VAL A 273 15.30 -20.40 -9.65
C VAL A 273 14.44 -20.84 -10.83
N VAL A 274 13.51 -21.75 -10.56
CA VAL A 274 12.34 -21.94 -11.43
C VAL A 274 11.75 -20.54 -11.59
N VAL A 275 11.74 -20.01 -12.81
CA VAL A 275 11.01 -18.77 -13.11
C VAL A 275 9.57 -19.05 -12.70
N GLU A 276 9.14 -18.52 -11.54
CA GLU A 276 7.73 -18.52 -11.19
C GLU A 276 7.04 -17.79 -12.32
N LEU A 277 6.25 -18.54 -13.10
CA LEU A 277 5.32 -17.96 -14.05
C LEU A 277 4.55 -16.88 -13.29
N PRO A 278 4.36 -15.68 -13.87
CA PRO A 278 3.55 -14.64 -13.23
C PRO A 278 2.27 -15.29 -12.75
N VAL A 279 1.97 -15.19 -11.45
CA VAL A 279 0.71 -15.71 -10.91
C VAL A 279 -0.38 -14.86 -11.54
N VAL A 280 -0.88 -15.31 -12.70
CA VAL A 280 -2.04 -14.71 -13.31
C VAL A 280 -3.17 -15.02 -12.36
N ASN A 281 -3.66 -13.98 -11.67
CA ASN A 281 -4.83 -14.09 -10.83
C ASN A 281 -6.03 -14.42 -11.71
N SER A 282 -6.24 -15.71 -11.92
CA SER A 282 -7.41 -16.18 -12.64
C SER A 282 -8.63 -16.08 -11.73
N ARG A 283 -9.74 -15.60 -12.29
CA ARG A 283 -11.08 -15.63 -11.68
C ARG A 283 -11.42 -17.01 -11.08
N ALA A 284 -10.95 -18.08 -11.71
CA ALA A 284 -11.15 -19.46 -11.26
C ALA A 284 -10.62 -19.74 -9.84
N GLY A 285 -9.51 -19.13 -9.43
CA GLY A 285 -8.98 -19.35 -8.08
C GLY A 285 -9.90 -18.79 -6.99
N LEU A 286 -10.46 -17.60 -7.22
CA LEU A 286 -11.40 -17.01 -6.27
C LEU A 286 -12.74 -17.75 -6.26
N TYR A 287 -13.21 -18.19 -7.43
CA TYR A 287 -14.36 -19.08 -7.54
C TYR A 287 -14.20 -20.34 -6.68
N ILE A 288 -13.07 -21.06 -6.82
CA ILE A 288 -12.81 -22.29 -6.03
C ILE A 288 -12.78 -21.97 -4.53
N TYR A 289 -12.10 -20.88 -4.14
CA TYR A 289 -12.00 -20.48 -2.75
C TYR A 289 -13.37 -20.19 -2.14
N LEU A 290 -14.16 -19.30 -2.76
CA LEU A 290 -15.50 -18.95 -2.27
C LEU A 290 -16.44 -20.16 -2.26
N ASN A 291 -16.37 -21.03 -3.27
CA ASN A 291 -17.18 -22.26 -3.30
C ASN A 291 -16.81 -23.18 -2.12
N SER A 292 -15.53 -23.29 -1.78
CA SER A 292 -15.09 -24.04 -0.59
C SER A 292 -15.60 -23.43 0.74
N LEU A 293 -15.69 -22.09 0.83
CA LEU A 293 -16.26 -21.40 1.99
C LEU A 293 -17.76 -21.67 2.14
N LEU A 294 -18.51 -21.60 1.03
CA LEU A 294 -19.97 -21.68 1.06
C LEU A 294 -20.49 -23.12 1.17
N VAL A 295 -19.74 -24.09 0.61
CA VAL A 295 -20.08 -25.52 0.68
C VAL A 295 -19.51 -26.16 1.94
N GLY A 296 -18.23 -25.92 2.25
CA GLY A 296 -17.55 -26.50 3.41
C GLY A 296 -17.96 -25.84 4.73
N ARG A 297 -18.46 -24.60 4.67
CA ARG A 297 -18.89 -23.77 5.82
C ARG A 297 -17.90 -23.76 6.99
N PRO A 298 -16.59 -23.58 6.74
CA PRO A 298 -15.63 -23.39 7.81
C PRO A 298 -15.95 -22.10 8.59
N LEU A 299 -15.62 -22.07 9.89
CA LEU A 299 -15.70 -20.84 10.70
C LEU A 299 -14.60 -19.88 10.24
N ILE A 300 -14.95 -18.99 9.31
CA ILE A 300 -14.03 -18.01 8.72
C ILE A 300 -14.57 -16.61 8.99
N ASP A 301 -13.67 -15.74 9.43
CA ASP A 301 -13.93 -14.33 9.65
C ASP A 301 -13.55 -13.48 8.42
N ASP A 302 -13.95 -12.21 8.45
CA ASP A 302 -13.69 -11.30 7.33
C ASP A 302 -12.19 -11.06 7.15
N ALA A 303 -11.41 -11.13 8.24
CA ALA A 303 -9.96 -10.98 8.21
C ALA A 303 -9.30 -12.06 7.36
N ALA A 304 -9.71 -13.33 7.47
CA ALA A 304 -9.19 -14.40 6.64
C ALA A 304 -9.56 -14.24 5.16
N ILE A 305 -10.77 -13.75 4.84
CA ILE A 305 -11.17 -13.44 3.46
C ILE A 305 -10.30 -12.30 2.91
N PHE A 306 -10.11 -11.22 3.68
CA PHE A 306 -9.26 -10.10 3.26
C PHE A 306 -7.80 -10.51 3.12
N ALA A 307 -7.27 -11.34 4.02
CA ALA A 307 -5.91 -11.86 3.91
C ALA A 307 -5.73 -12.69 2.64
N TYR A 308 -6.70 -13.55 2.30
CA TYR A 308 -6.67 -14.31 1.04
C TYR A 308 -6.68 -13.39 -0.18
N LEU A 309 -7.61 -12.43 -0.22
CA LEU A 309 -7.71 -11.46 -1.32
C LEU A 309 -6.44 -10.61 -1.45
N HIS A 310 -5.91 -10.11 -0.33
CA HIS A 310 -4.69 -9.30 -0.32
C HIS A 310 -3.48 -10.07 -0.85
N ASN A 311 -3.27 -11.30 -0.38
CA ASN A 311 -2.17 -12.15 -0.84
C ASN A 311 -2.29 -12.53 -2.31
N ARG A 312 -3.54 -12.75 -2.78
CA ARG A 312 -3.80 -13.10 -4.17
C ARG A 312 -3.56 -11.91 -5.10
N TYR A 313 -4.21 -10.79 -4.85
CA TYR A 313 -4.22 -9.64 -5.76
C TYR A 313 -3.08 -8.62 -5.52
N GLN A 314 -2.30 -8.77 -4.44
CA GLN A 314 -1.07 -8.00 -4.17
C GLN A 314 -1.23 -6.47 -4.27
N GLY A 315 -2.42 -5.95 -3.94
CA GLY A 315 -2.74 -4.53 -3.99
C GLY A 315 -3.46 -4.04 -5.26
N ASP A 316 -3.77 -4.93 -6.21
CA ASP A 316 -4.68 -4.61 -7.32
C ASP A 316 -6.14 -4.59 -6.83
N SER A 317 -6.56 -3.46 -6.27
CA SER A 317 -7.90 -3.27 -5.72
C SER A 317 -9.00 -3.36 -6.78
N GLN A 318 -8.73 -2.97 -8.04
CA GLN A 318 -9.73 -3.03 -9.11
C GLN A 318 -10.05 -4.49 -9.45
N SER A 319 -9.02 -5.27 -9.81
CA SER A 319 -9.22 -6.69 -10.14
C SER A 319 -9.78 -7.48 -8.95
N THR A 320 -9.36 -7.13 -7.72
CA THR A 320 -9.91 -7.75 -6.49
C THR A 320 -11.42 -7.57 -6.41
N ILE A 321 -11.92 -6.34 -6.61
CA ILE A 321 -13.34 -6.02 -6.52
C ILE A 321 -14.12 -6.67 -7.66
N GLU A 322 -13.64 -6.52 -8.90
CA GLU A 322 -14.28 -7.08 -10.09
C GLU A 322 -14.40 -8.61 -9.99
N ASP A 323 -13.30 -9.29 -9.69
CA ASP A 323 -13.29 -10.76 -9.59
C ASP A 323 -14.09 -11.26 -8.38
N LEU A 324 -14.16 -10.51 -7.27
CA LEU A 324 -14.98 -10.89 -6.11
C LEU A 324 -16.47 -10.86 -6.44
N ILE A 325 -16.93 -9.82 -7.13
CA ILE A 325 -18.31 -9.72 -7.60
C ILE A 325 -18.60 -10.87 -8.57
N LEU A 326 -17.75 -11.01 -9.59
CA LEU A 326 -17.91 -12.00 -10.64
C LEU A 326 -17.90 -13.43 -10.13
N ALA A 327 -16.98 -13.78 -9.23
CA ALA A 327 -16.93 -15.11 -8.62
C ALA A 327 -18.17 -15.41 -7.77
N ALA A 328 -18.73 -14.42 -7.08
CA ALA A 328 -19.96 -14.61 -6.30
C ALA A 328 -21.19 -14.85 -7.20
N PHE A 329 -21.29 -14.14 -8.33
CA PHE A 329 -22.32 -14.41 -9.35
C PHE A 329 -22.15 -15.79 -9.98
N ASP A 330 -20.92 -16.21 -10.31
CA ASP A 330 -20.65 -17.53 -10.90
C ASP A 330 -21.08 -18.68 -10.00
N ILE A 331 -20.81 -18.58 -8.70
CA ILE A 331 -21.18 -19.64 -7.76
C ILE A 331 -22.70 -19.79 -7.69
N LEU A 332 -23.44 -18.68 -7.77
CA LEU A 332 -24.90 -18.74 -7.81
C LEU A 332 -25.41 -19.30 -9.14
N ALA A 333 -24.82 -18.91 -10.27
CA ALA A 333 -25.16 -19.45 -11.58
C ALA A 333 -24.87 -20.96 -11.67
N ASP A 334 -23.71 -21.40 -11.18
CA ASP A 334 -23.32 -22.80 -11.11
C ASP A 334 -24.25 -23.60 -10.20
N ALA A 335 -24.56 -23.12 -8.99
CA ALA A 335 -25.50 -23.78 -8.09
C ALA A 335 -26.92 -23.90 -8.69
N THR A 336 -27.35 -22.88 -9.43
CA THR A 336 -28.65 -22.89 -10.13
C THR A 336 -28.65 -23.87 -11.30
N SER A 337 -27.59 -23.87 -12.12
CA SER A 337 -27.48 -24.77 -13.27
C SER A 337 -27.33 -26.24 -12.88
N ARG A 338 -26.74 -26.54 -11.71
CA ARG A 338 -26.68 -27.89 -11.13
C ARG A 338 -27.97 -28.33 -10.42
N ASN A 339 -28.99 -27.48 -10.34
CA ASN A 339 -30.22 -27.74 -9.57
C ASN A 339 -29.91 -28.14 -8.11
N GLU A 340 -29.02 -27.39 -7.44
CA GLU A 340 -28.74 -27.56 -6.01
C GLU A 340 -30.01 -27.39 -5.16
N ARG A 341 -29.97 -27.86 -3.91
CA ARG A 341 -31.10 -27.70 -2.98
C ARG A 341 -31.43 -26.21 -2.80
N GLY A 342 -32.71 -25.87 -2.74
CA GLY A 342 -33.16 -24.47 -2.56
C GLY A 342 -32.50 -23.75 -1.37
N GLN A 343 -32.26 -24.45 -0.26
CA GLN A 343 -31.53 -23.89 0.89
C GLN A 343 -30.09 -23.46 0.54
N THR A 344 -29.37 -24.24 -0.27
CA THR A 344 -28.02 -23.91 -0.73
C THR A 344 -28.05 -22.67 -1.60
N ILE A 345 -29.01 -22.61 -2.54
CA ILE A 345 -29.21 -21.45 -3.42
C ILE A 345 -29.52 -20.19 -2.61
N THR A 346 -30.41 -20.27 -1.61
CA THR A 346 -30.72 -19.14 -0.71
C THR A 346 -29.49 -18.64 0.06
N ILE A 347 -28.63 -19.54 0.54
CA ILE A 347 -27.42 -19.16 1.27
C ILE A 347 -26.41 -18.46 0.36
N ILE A 348 -26.18 -19.00 -0.84
CA ILE A 348 -25.26 -18.41 -1.81
C ILE A 348 -25.79 -17.04 -2.26
N ARG A 349 -27.09 -16.93 -2.52
CA ARG A 349 -27.74 -15.65 -2.84
C ARG A 349 -27.63 -14.65 -1.70
N SER A 350 -27.84 -15.09 -0.45
CA SER A 350 -27.69 -14.22 0.72
C SER A 350 -26.24 -13.75 0.89
N PHE A 351 -25.25 -14.60 0.60
CA PHE A 351 -23.85 -14.19 0.56
C PHE A 351 -23.60 -13.11 -0.49
N LEU A 352 -24.10 -13.31 -1.72
CA LEU A 352 -23.98 -12.32 -2.80
C LEU A 352 -24.64 -10.99 -2.45
N ILE A 353 -25.85 -10.99 -1.89
CA ILE A 353 -26.62 -9.75 -1.68
C ILE A 353 -26.26 -9.07 -0.35
N ASN A 354 -26.06 -9.81 0.74
CA ASN A 354 -25.82 -9.21 2.06
C ASN A 354 -24.34 -9.11 2.43
N LYS A 355 -23.50 -10.07 2.02
CA LYS A 355 -22.10 -10.14 2.46
C LYS A 355 -21.16 -9.42 1.51
N ILE A 356 -21.29 -9.63 0.20
CA ILE A 356 -20.38 -9.01 -0.78
C ILE A 356 -20.40 -7.47 -0.67
N PRO A 357 -21.54 -6.76 -0.63
CA PRO A 357 -21.53 -5.30 -0.51
C PRO A 357 -20.81 -4.77 0.74
N LEU A 358 -20.88 -5.50 1.85
CA LEU A 358 -20.12 -5.15 3.07
C LEU A 358 -18.61 -5.32 2.86
N LEU A 359 -18.18 -6.41 2.23
CA LEU A 359 -16.77 -6.61 1.88
C LEU A 359 -16.27 -5.52 0.91
N LEU A 360 -17.10 -5.18 -0.08
CA LEU A 360 -16.81 -4.11 -1.04
C LEU A 360 -16.70 -2.75 -0.36
N THR A 361 -17.50 -2.46 0.66
CA THR A 361 -17.39 -1.21 1.43
C THR A 361 -16.00 -1.09 2.06
N THR A 362 -15.51 -2.16 2.69
CA THR A 362 -14.17 -2.18 3.28
C THR A 362 -13.07 -2.11 2.21
N LEU A 363 -13.22 -2.79 1.08
CA LEU A 363 -12.24 -2.70 -0.02
C LEU A 363 -12.24 -1.30 -0.65
N SER A 364 -13.40 -0.67 -0.76
CA SER A 364 -13.59 0.63 -1.38
C SER A 364 -12.93 1.77 -0.62
N SER A 365 -12.72 1.63 0.70
CA SER A 365 -12.02 2.64 1.51
C SER A 365 -10.56 2.80 1.13
N THR A 366 -10.00 1.87 0.34
CA THR A 366 -8.63 1.93 -0.16
C THR A 366 -8.53 2.49 -1.58
N LEU A 367 -9.65 2.80 -2.24
CA LEU A 367 -9.67 3.32 -3.59
C LEU A 367 -9.33 4.82 -3.60
N PHE A 368 -8.59 5.24 -4.62
CA PHE A 368 -8.23 6.64 -4.85
C PHE A 368 -8.72 7.06 -6.25
N PRO A 369 -9.33 8.26 -6.39
CA PRO A 369 -9.78 8.76 -7.69
C PRO A 369 -8.69 8.72 -8.77
N PRO A 370 -9.01 8.35 -10.03
CA PRO A 370 -10.35 8.21 -10.59
C PRO A 370 -11.05 6.86 -10.34
N LEU A 371 -10.39 5.91 -9.65
CA LEU A 371 -10.98 4.60 -9.39
C LEU A 371 -12.04 4.71 -8.28
N THR A 372 -13.29 4.38 -8.60
CA THR A 372 -14.42 4.40 -7.66
C THR A 372 -15.05 3.02 -7.54
N ALA A 373 -15.76 2.77 -6.43
CA ALA A 373 -16.50 1.53 -6.25
C ALA A 373 -17.54 1.33 -7.36
N GLU A 374 -18.23 2.40 -7.74
CA GLU A 374 -19.19 2.41 -8.84
C GLU A 374 -18.57 1.99 -10.17
N TYR A 375 -17.37 2.48 -10.50
CA TYR A 375 -16.67 2.06 -11.70
C TYR A 375 -16.39 0.55 -11.70
N CYS A 376 -15.85 0.01 -10.61
CA CYS A 376 -15.57 -1.43 -10.50
C CYS A 376 -16.85 -2.29 -10.55
N ILE A 377 -17.93 -1.82 -9.92
CA ILE A 377 -19.24 -2.50 -9.96
C ILE A 377 -19.81 -2.49 -11.39
N THR A 378 -19.69 -1.37 -12.10
CA THR A 378 -20.11 -1.25 -13.51
C THR A 378 -19.36 -2.25 -14.38
N GLU A 379 -18.03 -2.27 -14.29
CA GLU A 379 -17.18 -3.20 -15.06
C GLU A 379 -17.50 -4.66 -14.75
N ALA A 380 -17.74 -4.99 -13.48
CA ALA A 380 -18.13 -6.34 -13.09
C ALA A 380 -19.51 -6.72 -13.65
N LEU A 381 -20.53 -5.87 -13.50
CA LEU A 381 -21.89 -6.16 -13.97
C LEU A 381 -21.98 -6.31 -15.49
N ASN A 382 -21.16 -5.58 -16.25
CA ASN A 382 -21.04 -5.73 -17.70
C ASN A 382 -20.51 -7.12 -18.13
N ARG A 383 -19.84 -7.84 -17.23
CA ARG A 383 -19.27 -9.17 -17.46
C ARG A 383 -20.07 -10.30 -16.80
N VAL A 384 -21.17 -9.99 -16.11
CA VAL A 384 -22.10 -10.99 -15.57
C VAL A 384 -22.92 -11.60 -16.71
N ASP A 385 -23.06 -12.93 -16.72
CA ASP A 385 -23.78 -13.65 -17.77
C ASP A 385 -25.29 -13.35 -17.71
N THR A 386 -25.78 -12.70 -18.77
CA THR A 386 -27.20 -12.34 -18.92
C THR A 386 -28.09 -13.54 -19.26
N ASN A 387 -27.53 -14.68 -19.63
CA ASN A 387 -28.30 -15.92 -19.78
C ASN A 387 -28.65 -16.53 -18.43
N ALA A 388 -27.72 -16.48 -17.47
CA ALA A 388 -27.93 -16.95 -16.11
C ALA A 388 -28.71 -15.93 -15.25
N PHE A 389 -28.53 -14.64 -15.54
CA PHE A 389 -29.19 -13.53 -14.84
C PHE A 389 -29.83 -12.57 -15.85
N PRO A 390 -31.05 -12.86 -16.33
CA PRO A 390 -31.71 -12.09 -17.36
C PRO A 390 -31.94 -10.64 -16.93
N THR A 391 -31.93 -9.73 -17.92
CA THR A 391 -32.41 -8.35 -17.75
C THR A 391 -33.93 -8.33 -17.65
N LEU A 392 -34.50 -7.27 -17.08
CA LEU A 392 -35.95 -7.16 -16.91
C LEU A 392 -36.66 -7.18 -18.27
N SER A 393 -36.07 -6.56 -19.28
CA SER A 393 -36.56 -6.62 -20.66
C SER A 393 -36.68 -8.05 -21.22
N ASN A 394 -35.81 -8.97 -20.79
CA ASN A 394 -35.82 -10.37 -21.23
C ASN A 394 -36.81 -11.23 -20.43
N MET A 395 -37.27 -10.76 -19.26
CA MET A 395 -38.18 -11.51 -18.39
C MET A 395 -39.63 -11.55 -18.89
N PHE A 396 -40.03 -10.60 -19.75
CA PHE A 396 -41.37 -10.53 -20.33
C PHE A 396 -41.52 -11.33 -21.64
N ASP A 397 -40.48 -12.06 -22.06
CA ASP A 397 -40.54 -12.96 -23.21
C ASP A 397 -41.17 -14.31 -22.78
N GLU A 398 -42.38 -14.62 -23.27
CA GLU A 398 -43.18 -15.79 -22.85
C GLU A 398 -42.54 -17.17 -23.17
N SER A 399 -41.35 -17.19 -23.77
CA SER A 399 -40.61 -18.39 -24.13
C SER A 399 -39.64 -18.90 -23.05
N SER A 400 -39.43 -18.17 -21.95
CA SER A 400 -38.45 -18.52 -20.92
C SER A 400 -39.02 -19.37 -19.78
N ASN A 401 -38.32 -20.46 -19.47
CA ASN A 401 -38.57 -21.31 -18.30
C ASN A 401 -38.03 -20.57 -17.04
N ASN A 402 -38.73 -19.52 -16.59
CA ASN A 402 -38.24 -18.63 -15.54
C ASN A 402 -38.14 -19.34 -14.18
N ASN A 403 -36.92 -19.45 -13.66
CA ASN A 403 -36.71 -19.70 -12.23
C ASN A 403 -36.84 -18.35 -11.52
N MET A 404 -37.93 -18.13 -10.79
CA MET A 404 -38.19 -16.91 -9.99
C MET A 404 -37.01 -16.50 -9.06
N PHE A 405 -36.09 -17.42 -8.79
CA PHE A 405 -34.86 -17.22 -8.02
C PHE A 405 -33.68 -16.58 -8.78
N SER A 406 -33.70 -16.43 -10.11
CA SER A 406 -32.68 -15.70 -10.88
C SER A 406 -33.07 -14.26 -11.19
N ASP A 407 -34.37 -13.99 -11.15
CA ASP A 407 -34.98 -12.91 -11.93
C ASP A 407 -34.73 -11.49 -11.37
N SER A 408 -34.35 -11.37 -10.09
CA SER A 408 -34.04 -10.07 -9.46
C SER A 408 -32.63 -9.95 -8.90
N VAL A 409 -31.75 -10.94 -9.11
CA VAL A 409 -30.45 -10.99 -8.40
C VAL A 409 -29.60 -9.74 -8.67
N ARG A 410 -29.50 -9.31 -9.93
CA ARG A 410 -28.72 -8.12 -10.31
C ARG A 410 -29.29 -6.85 -9.69
N GLN A 411 -30.61 -6.72 -9.67
CA GLN A 411 -31.31 -5.58 -9.08
C GLN A 411 -31.07 -5.54 -7.56
N ASP A 412 -31.28 -6.67 -6.87
CA ASP A 412 -31.13 -6.76 -5.42
C ASP A 412 -29.68 -6.47 -4.99
N PHE A 413 -28.71 -6.94 -5.78
CA PHE A 413 -27.30 -6.61 -5.58
C PHE A 413 -27.03 -5.11 -5.72
N CYS A 414 -27.58 -4.45 -6.75
CA CYS A 414 -27.44 -3.00 -6.92
C CYS A 414 -28.08 -2.22 -5.76
N PHE A 415 -29.26 -2.63 -5.30
CA PHE A 415 -29.89 -2.02 -4.13
C PHE A 415 -29.07 -2.19 -2.86
N ALA A 416 -28.51 -3.37 -2.64
CA ALA A 416 -27.60 -3.59 -1.52
C ALA A 416 -26.35 -2.70 -1.62
N CYS A 417 -25.74 -2.57 -2.81
CA CYS A 417 -24.63 -1.66 -3.03
C CYS A 417 -25.00 -0.20 -2.77
N CYS A 418 -26.17 0.25 -3.22
CA CYS A 418 -26.67 1.60 -2.96
C CYS A 418 -26.90 1.84 -1.46
N LEU A 419 -27.46 0.85 -0.75
CA LEU A 419 -27.73 0.91 0.68
C LEU A 419 -26.45 1.08 1.52
N HIS A 420 -25.33 0.57 1.02
CA HIS A 420 -24.01 0.73 1.65
C HIS A 420 -23.19 1.91 1.11
N GLY A 421 -23.75 2.73 0.23
CA GLY A 421 -23.10 3.93 -0.32
C GLY A 421 -22.00 3.64 -1.35
N LEU A 422 -22.03 2.47 -2.00
CA LEU A 422 -21.07 2.09 -3.04
C LEU A 422 -21.41 2.66 -4.42
N ILE A 423 -22.71 2.88 -4.68
CA ILE A 423 -23.25 3.48 -5.90
C ILE A 423 -24.35 4.47 -5.54
N GLU A 424 -24.60 5.44 -6.42
CA GLU A 424 -25.76 6.33 -6.30
C GLU A 424 -27.04 5.65 -6.79
N GLU A 425 -28.19 6.02 -6.20
CA GLU A 425 -29.50 5.50 -6.62
C GLU A 425 -29.81 5.86 -8.09
N SER A 426 -29.35 7.03 -8.53
CA SER A 426 -29.49 7.52 -9.90
C SER A 426 -28.77 6.64 -10.94
N SER A 427 -27.70 5.95 -10.52
CA SER A 427 -26.88 5.10 -11.39
C SER A 427 -27.51 3.74 -11.66
N ILE A 428 -28.47 3.29 -10.84
CA ILE A 428 -29.01 1.92 -10.90
C ILE A 428 -29.67 1.61 -12.24
N GLU A 429 -30.48 2.53 -12.76
CA GLU A 429 -31.14 2.37 -14.07
C GLU A 429 -30.09 2.23 -15.19
N THR A 430 -29.01 3.00 -15.12
CA THR A 430 -27.91 2.93 -16.09
C THR A 430 -27.12 1.62 -15.99
N LEU A 431 -26.89 1.12 -14.77
CA LEU A 431 -26.15 -0.12 -14.50
C LEU A 431 -26.92 -1.38 -14.91
N LEU A 432 -28.24 -1.37 -14.71
CA LEU A 432 -29.11 -2.48 -15.07
C LEU A 432 -29.53 -2.43 -16.55
N GLY A 433 -29.60 -1.23 -17.13
CA GLY A 433 -30.12 -0.99 -18.48
C GLY A 433 -31.65 -1.02 -18.56
N ASP A 434 -32.34 -1.11 -17.42
CA ASP A 434 -33.79 -1.21 -17.29
C ASP A 434 -34.27 -0.44 -16.05
N ILE A 435 -35.55 -0.04 -16.04
CA ILE A 435 -36.19 0.61 -14.89
C ILE A 435 -36.42 -0.45 -13.80
N PRO A 436 -35.91 -0.25 -12.56
CA PRO A 436 -36.08 -1.22 -11.50
C PRO A 436 -37.56 -1.42 -11.12
N MET A 437 -37.93 -2.67 -10.83
CA MET A 437 -39.31 -3.03 -10.44
C MET A 437 -39.67 -2.66 -9.00
N GLN A 438 -38.66 -2.47 -8.16
CA GLN A 438 -38.82 -2.18 -6.73
C GLN A 438 -38.07 -0.89 -6.40
N SER A 439 -38.48 -0.22 -5.33
CA SER A 439 -37.74 0.90 -4.77
C SER A 439 -36.88 0.45 -3.59
N LEU A 440 -35.87 1.24 -3.24
CA LEU A 440 -35.12 1.02 -2.00
C LEU A 440 -36.07 0.98 -0.77
N PRO A 441 -35.74 0.20 0.27
CA PRO A 441 -36.53 0.18 1.49
C PRO A 441 -36.64 1.58 2.11
N ALA A 442 -37.87 2.04 2.37
CA ALA A 442 -38.14 3.39 2.90
C ALA A 442 -37.50 3.64 4.29
N GLY A 443 -37.20 2.57 5.04
CA GLY A 443 -36.54 2.63 6.34
C GLY A 443 -35.01 2.79 6.28
N GLY A 444 -34.41 2.74 5.08
CA GLY A 444 -32.97 2.85 4.91
C GLY A 444 -32.17 1.72 5.55
N ARG A 445 -30.90 1.99 5.83
CA ARG A 445 -29.95 0.99 6.34
C ARG A 445 -30.19 0.70 7.82
N TYR A 446 -30.54 -0.53 8.15
CA TYR A 446 -30.52 -1.02 9.53
C TYR A 446 -29.18 -0.79 10.26
N VAL A 447 -29.28 -0.26 11.48
CA VAL A 447 -28.17 -0.10 12.42
C VAL A 447 -28.36 -1.10 13.56
N LYS A 448 -27.34 -1.90 13.84
CA LYS A 448 -27.40 -2.97 14.85
C LYS A 448 -27.89 -2.46 16.21
N GLN A 449 -27.31 -1.37 16.73
CA GLN A 449 -27.68 -0.85 18.06
C GLN A 449 -29.16 -0.47 18.14
N ASP A 450 -29.69 0.17 17.10
CA ASP A 450 -31.10 0.59 17.04
C ASP A 450 -32.02 -0.64 17.02
N LEU A 451 -31.65 -1.68 16.28
CA LEU A 451 -32.40 -2.93 16.24
C LEU A 451 -32.38 -3.67 17.59
N VAL A 452 -31.23 -3.72 18.27
CA VAL A 452 -31.14 -4.30 19.62
C VAL A 452 -32.06 -3.55 20.57
N GLN A 453 -32.03 -2.22 20.54
CA GLN A 453 -32.92 -1.40 21.38
C GLN A 453 -34.40 -1.65 21.05
N GLN A 454 -34.76 -1.76 19.77
CA GLN A 454 -36.13 -2.08 19.35
C GLN A 454 -36.59 -3.44 19.88
N CYS A 455 -35.76 -4.48 19.75
CA CYS A 455 -36.04 -5.80 20.28
C CYS A 455 -36.16 -5.84 21.81
N LEU A 456 -35.34 -5.07 22.52
CA LEU A 456 -35.44 -4.95 23.99
C LEU A 456 -36.72 -4.21 24.42
N SER A 457 -37.23 -3.29 23.59
CA SER A 457 -38.46 -2.55 23.86
C SER A 457 -39.73 -3.30 23.49
N ASP A 458 -39.69 -4.17 22.49
CA ASP A 458 -40.82 -4.98 22.01
C ASP A 458 -40.37 -6.41 21.67
N PRO A 459 -40.70 -7.42 22.50
CA PRO A 459 -40.32 -8.81 22.24
C PRO A 459 -40.97 -9.38 20.97
N GLY A 460 -42.11 -8.85 20.50
CA GLY A 460 -42.73 -9.24 19.24
C GLY A 460 -41.94 -8.76 18.01
N ARG A 461 -41.11 -7.72 18.17
CA ARG A 461 -40.24 -7.21 17.10
C ARG A 461 -39.17 -8.21 16.69
N ALA A 462 -38.66 -9.02 17.63
CA ALA A 462 -37.66 -10.04 17.33
C ALA A 462 -38.22 -11.11 16.38
N GLU A 463 -39.46 -11.56 16.58
CA GLU A 463 -40.13 -12.53 15.68
C GLU A 463 -40.37 -11.94 14.30
N ALA A 464 -40.79 -10.67 14.21
CA ALA A 464 -40.95 -9.97 12.94
C ALA A 464 -39.62 -9.87 12.17
N LEU A 465 -38.54 -9.50 12.86
CA LEU A 465 -37.20 -9.43 12.28
C LEU A 465 -36.66 -10.79 11.82
N ILE A 466 -37.00 -11.89 12.51
CA ILE A 466 -36.67 -13.25 12.06
C ILE A 466 -37.37 -13.55 10.72
N SER A 467 -38.63 -13.14 10.57
CA SER A 467 -39.35 -13.29 9.30
C SER A 467 -38.74 -12.45 8.17
N GLU A 468 -38.15 -11.29 8.48
CA GLU A 468 -37.47 -10.41 7.52
C GLU A 468 -36.11 -10.98 7.04
N LEU A 469 -35.50 -11.94 7.77
CA LEU A 469 -34.21 -12.52 7.37
C LEU A 469 -34.23 -13.17 5.98
N GLY A 470 -35.41 -13.61 5.53
CA GLY A 470 -35.60 -14.24 4.22
C GLY A 470 -35.60 -13.27 3.04
N ASN A 471 -35.82 -11.97 3.28
CA ASN A 471 -35.98 -10.98 2.22
C ASN A 471 -34.67 -10.63 1.50
N MET A 472 -33.53 -10.78 2.19
CA MET A 472 -32.20 -10.53 1.64
C MET A 472 -32.01 -9.09 1.12
N ASP A 473 -32.52 -8.07 1.81
CA ASP A 473 -32.51 -6.64 1.40
C ASP A 473 -31.12 -5.95 1.47
N GLY A 474 -30.02 -6.71 1.44
CA GLY A 474 -28.65 -6.18 1.44
C GLY A 474 -28.07 -5.80 2.80
N ASN A 475 -28.88 -5.75 3.87
CA ASN A 475 -28.42 -5.42 5.23
C ASN A 475 -29.02 -6.33 6.31
N VAL A 476 -29.36 -7.56 5.94
CA VAL A 476 -29.92 -8.56 6.87
C VAL A 476 -28.89 -9.02 7.92
N GLY A 477 -27.59 -8.80 7.68
CA GLY A 477 -26.54 -9.09 8.65
C GLY A 477 -26.68 -8.32 9.97
N ALA A 478 -27.11 -7.06 9.92
CA ALA A 478 -27.37 -6.26 11.12
C ALA A 478 -28.51 -6.85 11.96
N VAL A 479 -29.55 -7.36 11.29
CA VAL A 479 -30.69 -8.04 11.91
C VAL A 479 -30.25 -9.34 12.60
N SER A 480 -29.48 -10.17 11.90
CA SER A 480 -28.94 -11.43 12.45
C SER A 480 -28.06 -11.19 13.69
N GLN A 481 -27.18 -10.18 13.64
CA GLN A 481 -26.35 -9.81 14.79
C GLN A 481 -27.18 -9.29 15.98
N ALA A 482 -28.19 -8.46 15.73
CA ALA A 482 -29.07 -7.93 16.76
C ALA A 482 -29.88 -9.05 17.44
N ILE A 483 -30.47 -9.97 16.68
CA ILE A 483 -31.21 -11.12 17.22
C ILE A 483 -30.29 -12.01 18.06
N THR A 484 -29.07 -12.27 17.57
CA THR A 484 -28.08 -13.09 18.29
C THR A 484 -27.70 -12.46 19.63
N GLU A 485 -27.48 -11.15 19.67
CA GLU A 485 -27.17 -10.40 20.89
C GLU A 485 -28.32 -10.44 21.90
N VAL A 486 -29.55 -10.13 21.47
CA VAL A 486 -30.74 -10.15 22.34
C VAL A 486 -31.02 -11.57 22.88
N SER A 487 -30.78 -12.60 22.06
CA SER A 487 -30.93 -13.99 22.47
C SER A 487 -29.88 -14.41 23.49
N LEU A 488 -28.62 -13.99 23.31
CA LEU A 488 -27.53 -14.22 24.26
C LEU A 488 -27.79 -13.49 25.59
N ASP A 489 -28.20 -12.23 25.55
CA ASP A 489 -28.53 -11.45 26.74
C ASP A 489 -29.70 -12.07 27.51
N SER A 490 -30.73 -12.53 26.80
CA SER A 490 -31.87 -13.24 27.40
C SER A 490 -31.44 -14.54 28.08
N VAL A 491 -30.54 -15.32 27.45
CA VAL A 491 -29.99 -16.56 28.02
C VAL A 491 -29.08 -16.28 29.22
N VAL A 492 -28.26 -15.23 29.17
CA VAL A 492 -27.38 -14.81 30.26
C VAL A 492 -28.19 -14.28 31.45
N VAL A 493 -29.27 -13.53 31.22
CA VAL A 493 -30.20 -13.07 32.25
C VAL A 493 -30.97 -14.24 32.88
N LEU A 494 -31.40 -15.22 32.07
CA LEU A 494 -32.01 -16.46 32.58
C LEU A 494 -31.04 -17.27 33.43
N PHE A 495 -29.80 -17.47 32.98
CA PHE A 495 -28.76 -18.16 33.75
C PHE A 495 -28.41 -17.41 35.04
N SER A 496 -28.29 -16.08 34.99
CA SER A 496 -28.03 -15.24 36.15
C SER A 496 -29.19 -15.25 37.15
N SER A 497 -30.44 -15.29 36.66
CA SER A 497 -31.65 -15.40 37.48
C SER A 497 -31.80 -16.80 38.10
N LEU A 498 -31.45 -17.86 37.37
CA LEU A 498 -31.38 -19.24 37.89
C LEU A 498 -30.30 -19.39 38.97
N LEU A 499 -29.11 -18.80 38.76
CA LEU A 499 -28.03 -18.73 39.76
C LEU A 499 -28.43 -17.92 41.00
N LEU A 500 -29.18 -16.83 40.83
CA LEU A 500 -29.73 -16.06 41.96
C LEU A 500 -30.83 -16.82 42.71
N CYS A 501 -31.68 -17.58 42.01
CA CYS A 501 -32.71 -18.42 42.62
C CYS A 501 -32.10 -19.57 43.44
N HIS A 502 -31.01 -20.19 42.96
CA HIS A 502 -30.31 -21.23 43.71
C HIS A 502 -29.63 -20.71 44.99
N ARG A 503 -29.25 -19.42 45.05
CA ARG A 503 -28.69 -18.78 46.25
C ARG A 503 -29.74 -18.34 47.30
N LYS A 504 -31.03 -18.33 46.97
CA LYS A 504 -32.12 -18.01 47.92
C LYS A 504 -32.80 -19.24 48.53
N VAL A 505 -32.40 -20.45 48.12
CA VAL A 505 -32.95 -21.74 48.60
C VAL A 505 -31.92 -22.53 49.42
N MET A 506 -30.73 -21.97 49.66
CA MET A 506 -29.85 -22.30 50.79
C MET A 506 -29.92 -21.17 51.81
#